data_AF-A0A536P0U3-F1
#
_entry.id   AF-A0A536P0U3-F1
#
_cell.length_a   1.000
_cell.length_b   1.000
_cell.length_c   1.000
_cell.angle_alpha   90.00
_cell.angle_beta   90.00
_cell.angle_gamma   90.00
#
_symmetry.space_group_name_H-M   'P 1'
#
loop_
_entity.id
_entity.type
_entity.pdbx_description
1 polymer ?
#
loop_
_entity_poly.entity_id
_entity_poly.type
_entity_poly.pdbx_seq_one_letter_code
_entity_poly.pdbx_strand_id
1 'polypeptide(L)'
;SVVKDVKLEDARDLLVSILADYAAMTRQQVTVVFDSHRRPDAEASQQMVSGVQVVYSGRKKSADHVIEKLLFEARPSDEVTVATSDALQRDLALGRQIKTVSALTLKGQVDAVLARRDRQMGDSRARSDIARRLEDRLDPETRDRLDRMRRGESPQK
;
A
#
# COMPACT_ATOMS: atom_id res chain seq x y z
N SER A 1 -20.03 -20.69 9.59
CA SER A 1 -19.01 -21.51 10.26
C SER A 1 -17.87 -20.57 10.56
N VAL A 2 -17.59 -20.35 11.84
CA VAL A 2 -16.63 -19.35 12.37
C VAL A 2 -15.29 -19.37 11.63
N VAL A 3 -14.85 -20.54 11.17
CA VAL A 3 -13.62 -20.74 10.38
C VAL A 3 -13.62 -19.98 9.05
N LYS A 4 -14.76 -19.79 8.39
CA LYS A 4 -14.85 -18.98 7.15
C LYS A 4 -14.71 -17.48 7.44
N ASP A 5 -15.20 -17.04 8.59
CA ASP A 5 -15.19 -15.64 8.98
C ASP A 5 -13.76 -15.20 9.37
N VAL A 6 -13.03 -16.04 10.12
CA VAL A 6 -11.60 -15.84 10.41
C VAL A 6 -10.78 -15.73 9.12
N LYS A 7 -11.01 -16.62 8.15
CA LYS A 7 -10.31 -16.56 6.85
C LYS A 7 -10.60 -15.29 6.04
N LEU A 8 -11.79 -14.70 6.20
CA LEU A 8 -12.13 -13.44 5.52
C LEU A 8 -11.49 -12.25 6.21
N GLU A 9 -11.40 -12.26 7.54
CA GLU A 9 -10.68 -11.26 8.32
C GLU A 9 -9.19 -11.27 7.96
N ASP A 10 -8.56 -12.45 7.99
CA ASP A 10 -7.16 -12.63 7.58
C ASP A 10 -6.91 -12.13 6.14
N ALA A 11 -7.84 -12.40 5.22
CA ALA A 11 -7.72 -11.94 3.83
C ALA A 11 -7.84 -10.42 3.70
N ARG A 12 -8.66 -9.76 4.53
CA ARG A 12 -8.76 -8.28 4.56
C ARG A 12 -7.48 -7.67 5.07
N ASP A 13 -6.95 -8.19 6.17
CA ASP A 13 -5.71 -7.71 6.77
C ASP A 13 -4.53 -7.88 5.81
N LEU A 14 -4.45 -9.03 5.14
CA LEU A 14 -3.46 -9.28 4.10
C LEU A 14 -3.60 -8.27 2.94
N LEU A 15 -4.82 -8.03 2.46
CA LEU A 15 -5.05 -7.06 1.38
C LEU A 15 -4.65 -5.65 1.80
N VAL A 16 -5.02 -5.20 3.00
CA VAL A 16 -4.65 -3.88 3.53
C VAL A 16 -3.12 -3.75 3.64
N SER A 17 -2.44 -4.78 4.13
CA SER A 17 -0.97 -4.81 4.20
C SER A 17 -0.31 -4.67 2.82
N ILE A 18 -0.80 -5.44 1.83
CA ILE A 18 -0.33 -5.36 0.44
C ILE A 18 -0.56 -3.96 -0.15
N LEU A 19 -1.74 -3.39 0.07
CA LEU A 19 -2.09 -2.06 -0.42
C LEU A 19 -1.30 -0.95 0.28
N ALA A 20 -0.89 -1.14 1.53
CA ALA A 20 -0.04 -0.20 2.26
C ALA A 20 1.37 -0.14 1.65
N ASP A 21 1.97 -1.30 1.34
CA ASP A 21 3.25 -1.34 0.62
C ASP A 21 3.12 -0.67 -0.76
N TYR A 22 2.03 -0.94 -1.49
CA TYR A 22 1.75 -0.30 -2.78
C TYR A 22 1.60 1.23 -2.65
N ALA A 23 0.83 1.72 -1.68
CA ALA A 23 0.62 3.14 -1.41
C ALA A 23 1.94 3.84 -1.08
N ALA A 24 2.77 3.24 -0.22
CA ALA A 24 4.07 3.77 0.16
C ALA A 24 5.04 3.88 -1.02
N MET A 25 5.09 2.84 -1.87
CA MET A 25 5.99 2.79 -3.03
C MET A 25 5.57 3.73 -4.17
N THR A 26 4.26 3.91 -4.37
CA THR A 26 3.71 4.75 -5.45
C THR A 26 3.43 6.19 -5.00
N ARG A 27 3.44 6.45 -3.69
CA ARG A 27 2.98 7.70 -3.05
C ARG A 27 1.54 8.07 -3.40
N GLN A 28 0.71 7.07 -3.71
CA GLN A 28 -0.71 7.26 -3.96
C GLN A 28 -1.50 7.18 -2.66
N GLN A 29 -2.56 7.99 -2.56
CA GLN A 29 -3.57 7.80 -1.51
C GLN A 29 -4.46 6.63 -1.92
N VAL A 30 -4.53 5.60 -1.08
CA VAL A 30 -5.32 4.40 -1.35
C VAL A 30 -6.46 4.31 -0.36
N THR A 31 -7.67 4.20 -0.90
CA THR A 31 -8.89 3.90 -0.14
C THR A 31 -9.41 2.53 -0.54
N VAL A 32 -9.59 1.64 0.43
CA VAL A 32 -10.21 0.32 0.24
C VAL A 32 -11.56 0.28 0.95
N VAL A 33 -12.58 -0.20 0.23
CA VAL A 33 -13.94 -0.30 0.74
C VAL A 33 -14.30 -1.77 0.90
N PHE A 34 -14.66 -2.18 2.12
CA PHE A 34 -15.14 -3.51 2.43
C PHE A 34 -16.62 -3.51 2.74
N ASP A 35 -17.32 -4.56 2.32
CA ASP A 35 -18.69 -4.81 2.73
C ASP A 35 -18.75 -5.25 4.20
N SER A 36 -19.68 -4.69 4.98
CA SER A 36 -19.94 -5.16 6.35
C SER A 36 -20.67 -6.49 6.36
N HIS A 37 -19.90 -7.57 6.23
CA HIS A 37 -20.40 -8.89 6.48
C HIS A 37 -20.67 -9.11 7.98
N ARG A 38 -21.96 -9.14 8.33
CA ARG A 38 -22.55 -10.03 9.35
C ARG A 38 -22.45 -9.70 10.84
N ARG A 39 -22.10 -8.50 11.27
CA ARG A 39 -22.52 -8.05 12.63
C ARG A 39 -23.86 -7.33 12.51
N PRO A 40 -24.93 -7.77 13.22
CA PRO A 40 -26.26 -7.16 13.15
C PRO A 40 -26.26 -5.64 13.36
N ASP A 41 -25.27 -5.15 14.13
CA ASP A 41 -25.12 -3.76 14.55
C ASP A 41 -23.85 -3.09 13.98
N ALA A 42 -23.31 -3.57 12.84
CA ALA A 42 -22.16 -2.94 12.21
C ALA A 42 -22.52 -1.54 11.65
N GLU A 43 -22.05 -0.50 12.33
CA GLU A 43 -22.05 0.86 11.83
C GLU A 43 -21.02 1.05 10.71
N ALA A 44 -21.28 2.00 9.81
CA ALA A 44 -20.27 2.40 8.83
C ALA A 44 -19.07 2.96 9.60
N SER A 45 -17.86 2.48 9.27
CA SER A 45 -16.66 2.91 9.96
C SER A 45 -15.56 3.24 8.96
N GLN A 46 -14.67 4.12 9.38
CA GLN A 46 -13.52 4.57 8.61
C GLN A 46 -12.31 4.60 9.53
N GLN A 47 -11.19 4.07 9.06
CA GLN A 47 -9.93 4.08 9.81
C GLN A 47 -8.74 4.15 8.86
N MET A 48 -7.63 4.72 9.35
CA MET A 48 -6.37 4.75 8.63
C MET A 48 -5.49 3.61 9.13
N VAL A 49 -5.07 2.71 8.25
CA VAL A 49 -4.22 1.56 8.58
C VAL A 49 -2.99 1.61 7.68
N SER A 50 -1.81 1.86 8.27
CA SER A 50 -0.53 1.90 7.55
C SER A 50 -0.54 2.81 6.30
N GLY A 51 -1.27 3.93 6.35
CA GLY A 51 -1.39 4.88 5.22
C GLY A 51 -2.49 4.53 4.20
N VAL A 52 -3.24 3.45 4.41
CA VAL A 52 -4.43 3.09 3.62
C VAL A 52 -5.69 3.49 4.37
N GLN A 53 -6.59 4.22 3.70
CA GLN A 53 -7.91 4.52 4.23
C GLN A 53 -8.80 3.28 4.05
N VAL A 54 -9.16 2.63 5.16
CA VAL A 54 -10.08 1.50 5.17
C VAL A 54 -11.48 2.00 5.50
N VAL A 55 -12.45 1.66 4.67
CA VAL A 55 -13.86 2.03 4.87
C VAL A 55 -14.70 0.76 4.89
N TYR A 56 -15.47 0.55 5.96
CA TYR A 56 -16.47 -0.50 6.02
C TYR A 56 -17.84 0.11 5.72
N SER A 57 -18.56 -0.50 4.78
CA SER A 57 -19.94 -0.09 4.48
C SER A 57 -20.84 -0.34 5.72
N GLY A 58 -21.84 0.49 6.00
CA GLY A 58 -22.77 0.20 7.11
C GLY A 58 -23.84 -0.81 6.70
N ARG A 59 -24.57 -1.43 7.63
CA ARG A 59 -25.64 -2.40 7.30
C ARG A 59 -26.65 -1.94 6.23
N LYS A 60 -26.97 -0.64 6.20
CA LYS A 60 -27.95 -0.04 5.27
C LYS A 60 -27.37 0.28 3.89
N LYS A 61 -26.05 0.13 3.68
CA LYS A 61 -25.35 0.55 2.46
C LYS A 61 -24.33 -0.52 2.06
N SER A 62 -24.32 -0.92 0.79
CA SER A 62 -23.26 -1.80 0.28
C SER A 62 -21.95 -1.03 0.08
N ALA A 63 -20.85 -1.76 -0.13
CA ALA A 63 -19.59 -1.16 -0.57
C ALA A 63 -19.77 -0.31 -1.85
N ASP A 64 -20.62 -0.75 -2.78
CA ASP A 64 -20.95 -0.01 -4.00
C ASP A 64 -21.51 1.38 -3.69
N HIS A 65 -22.45 1.49 -2.76
CA HIS A 65 -23.00 2.79 -2.35
C HIS A 65 -21.95 3.74 -1.78
N VAL A 66 -20.93 3.20 -1.10
CA VAL A 66 -19.81 3.99 -0.59
C VAL A 66 -18.93 4.46 -1.75
N ILE A 67 -18.63 3.58 -2.71
CA ILE A 67 -17.86 3.91 -3.90
C ILE A 67 -18.59 4.99 -4.72
N GLU A 68 -19.88 4.84 -4.97
CA GLU A 68 -20.71 5.82 -5.68
C GLU A 68 -20.70 7.19 -5.00
N LYS A 69 -20.78 7.21 -3.67
CA LYS A 69 -20.66 8.44 -2.89
C LYS A 69 -19.28 9.09 -3.08
N LEU A 70 -18.19 8.31 -3.00
CA LEU A 70 -16.84 8.81 -3.23
C LEU A 70 -16.66 9.35 -4.65
N LEU A 71 -17.23 8.66 -5.65
CA LEU A 71 -17.23 9.14 -7.03
C LEU A 71 -18.00 10.46 -7.15
N PHE A 72 -19.14 10.58 -6.48
CA PHE A 72 -19.94 11.80 -6.44
C PHE A 72 -19.21 12.98 -5.78
N GLU A 73 -18.44 12.72 -4.74
CA GLU A 73 -17.67 13.72 -4.00
C GLU A 73 -16.36 14.13 -4.69
N ALA A 74 -15.82 13.29 -5.58
CA ALA A 74 -14.63 13.59 -6.37
C ALA A 74 -14.85 14.81 -7.27
N ARG A 75 -13.88 15.74 -7.24
CA ARG A 75 -13.90 16.96 -8.05
C ARG A 75 -13.17 16.73 -9.38
N PRO A 76 -13.46 17.51 -10.42
CA PRO A 76 -12.78 17.39 -11.71
C PRO A 76 -11.25 17.58 -11.66
N SER A 77 -10.74 18.28 -10.65
CA SER A 77 -9.30 18.47 -10.43
C SER A 77 -8.61 17.30 -9.75
N ASP A 78 -9.37 16.35 -9.18
CA ASP A 78 -8.83 15.23 -8.45
C ASP A 78 -8.44 14.11 -9.44
N GLU A 79 -7.20 13.61 -9.39
CA GLU A 79 -6.79 12.48 -10.21
C GLU A 79 -7.21 11.16 -9.53
N VAL A 80 -8.46 10.76 -9.76
CA VAL A 80 -9.05 9.56 -9.16
C VAL A 80 -9.01 8.38 -10.14
N THR A 81 -8.69 7.19 -9.62
CA THR A 81 -8.83 5.92 -10.33
C THR A 81 -9.63 4.95 -9.48
N VAL A 82 -10.65 4.31 -10.06
CA VAL A 82 -11.44 3.25 -9.42
C VAL A 82 -10.95 1.89 -9.89
N ALA A 83 -10.61 1.01 -8.95
CA ALA A 83 -10.36 -0.38 -9.25
C ALA A 83 -11.64 -1.22 -9.09
N THR A 84 -12.23 -1.66 -10.19
CA THR A 84 -13.42 -2.51 -10.17
C THR A 84 -13.50 -3.41 -11.40
N SER A 85 -13.99 -4.64 -11.20
CA SER A 85 -14.36 -5.54 -12.30
C SER A 85 -15.85 -5.50 -12.62
N ASP A 86 -16.65 -4.79 -11.84
CA ASP A 86 -18.09 -4.59 -12.07
C ASP A 86 -18.33 -3.58 -13.21
N ALA A 87 -19.29 -3.86 -14.09
CA ALA A 87 -19.59 -3.01 -15.24
C ALA A 87 -20.35 -1.74 -14.85
N LEU A 88 -21.31 -1.83 -13.93
CA LEU A 88 -22.10 -0.67 -13.51
C LEU A 88 -21.23 0.36 -12.80
N GLN A 89 -20.35 -0.08 -11.89
CA GLN A 89 -19.42 0.82 -11.21
C GLN A 89 -18.43 1.48 -12.18
N ARG A 90 -18.02 0.76 -13.23
CA ARG A 90 -17.18 1.32 -14.28
C ARG A 90 -17.90 2.42 -15.06
N ASP A 91 -19.13 2.17 -15.49
CA ASP A 91 -19.93 3.12 -16.25
C ASP A 91 -20.22 4.39 -15.44
N LEU A 92 -20.50 4.25 -14.14
CA LEU A 92 -20.68 5.38 -13.23
C LEU A 92 -19.41 6.23 -13.10
N ALA A 93 -18.24 5.61 -12.97
CA ALA A 93 -16.96 6.32 -12.92
C ALA A 93 -16.65 7.03 -14.25
N LEU A 94 -16.88 6.36 -15.39
CA LEU A 94 -16.66 6.94 -16.72
C LEU A 94 -17.59 8.13 -16.98
N GLY A 95 -18.86 8.05 -16.57
CA GLY A 95 -19.81 9.17 -16.66
C GLY A 95 -19.35 10.42 -15.88
N ARG A 96 -18.43 10.24 -14.92
CA ARG A 96 -17.80 11.32 -14.15
C ARG A 96 -16.37 11.63 -14.59
N GLN A 97 -15.92 11.09 -15.73
CA GLN A 97 -14.57 11.26 -16.28
C GLN A 97 -13.46 10.73 -15.34
N ILE A 98 -13.79 9.74 -14.50
CA ILE A 98 -12.86 9.11 -13.56
C ILE A 98 -12.27 7.86 -14.23
N LYS A 99 -10.95 7.67 -14.08
CA LYS A 99 -10.25 6.52 -14.65
C LYS A 99 -10.68 5.24 -13.95
N THR A 100 -10.69 4.12 -14.67
CA THR A 100 -11.02 2.81 -14.10
C THR A 100 -9.96 1.78 -14.46
N VAL A 101 -9.67 0.87 -13.53
CA VAL A 101 -8.83 -0.32 -13.77
C VAL A 101 -9.55 -1.57 -13.28
N SER A 102 -9.31 -2.71 -13.94
CA SER A 102 -9.86 -3.99 -13.46
C SER A 102 -9.12 -4.48 -12.22
N ALA A 103 -9.74 -5.36 -11.43
CA ALA A 103 -9.07 -5.99 -10.29
C ALA A 103 -7.80 -6.76 -10.72
N LEU A 104 -7.82 -7.41 -11.89
CA LEU A 104 -6.66 -8.12 -12.42
C LEU A 104 -5.53 -7.17 -12.82
N THR A 105 -5.88 -6.04 -13.43
CA THR A 105 -4.92 -4.99 -13.79
C THR A 105 -4.28 -4.39 -12.55
N LEU A 106 -5.09 -4.04 -11.54
CA LEU A 106 -4.58 -3.54 -10.26
C LEU A 106 -3.65 -4.57 -9.61
N LYS A 107 -4.03 -5.85 -9.59
CA LYS A 107 -3.16 -6.91 -9.06
C LYS A 107 -1.81 -6.92 -9.76
N GLY A 108 -1.78 -6.85 -11.10
CA GLY A 108 -0.53 -6.80 -11.86
C GLY A 108 0.32 -5.57 -11.54
N GLN A 109 -0.30 -4.40 -11.35
CA GLN A 109 0.40 -3.18 -10.93
C GLN A 109 1.01 -3.33 -9.54
N VAL A 110 0.24 -3.86 -8.59
CA VAL A 110 0.70 -4.13 -7.22
C VAL A 110 1.87 -5.11 -7.23
N ASP A 111 1.72 -6.26 -7.89
CA ASP A 111 2.76 -7.29 -7.98
C ASP A 111 4.07 -6.72 -8.57
N ALA A 112 3.97 -5.90 -9.62
CA ALA A 112 5.12 -5.27 -10.24
C ALA A 112 5.85 -4.29 -9.30
N VAL A 113 5.08 -3.50 -8.52
CA VAL A 113 5.60 -2.55 -7.54
C VAL A 113 6.29 -3.30 -6.39
N LEU A 114 5.67 -4.34 -5.85
CA LEU A 114 6.26 -5.15 -4.78
C LEU A 114 7.53 -5.87 -5.23
N ALA A 115 7.52 -6.47 -6.42
CA ALA A 115 8.71 -7.12 -6.99
C ALA A 115 9.86 -6.14 -7.21
N ARG A 116 9.58 -4.85 -7.48
CA ARG A 116 10.61 -3.81 -7.55
C ARG A 116 11.16 -3.47 -6.17
N ARG A 117 10.30 -3.34 -5.16
CA ARG A 117 10.66 -3.07 -3.76
C ARG A 117 11.56 -4.18 -3.20
N ASP A 118 11.20 -5.44 -3.43
CA ASP A 118 11.97 -6.57 -2.92
C ASP A 118 13.35 -6.67 -3.57
N ARG A 119 13.45 -6.39 -4.89
CA ARG A 119 14.74 -6.27 -5.58
C ARG A 119 15.61 -5.15 -4.98
N GLN A 120 15.04 -3.97 -4.77
CA GLN A 120 15.77 -2.84 -4.18
C GLN A 120 16.24 -3.14 -2.75
N MET A 121 15.43 -3.82 -1.94
CA MET A 121 15.84 -4.25 -0.60
C MET A 121 16.93 -5.33 -0.66
N GLY A 122 16.83 -6.29 -1.58
CA GLY A 122 17.84 -7.31 -1.81
C GLY A 122 19.20 -6.71 -2.18
N ASP A 123 19.22 -5.79 -3.13
CA ASP A 123 20.44 -5.09 -3.56
C ASP A 123 21.06 -4.28 -2.40
N SER A 124 20.23 -3.60 -1.61
CA SER A 124 20.67 -2.82 -0.45
C SER A 124 21.30 -3.70 0.64
N ARG A 125 20.71 -4.87 0.90
CA ARG A 125 21.27 -5.86 1.83
C ARG A 125 22.59 -6.42 1.32
N ALA A 126 22.64 -6.82 0.05
CA ALA A 126 23.86 -7.35 -0.56
C ALA A 126 25.01 -6.34 -0.51
N ARG A 127 24.74 -5.06 -0.82
CA ARG A 127 25.74 -3.98 -0.67
C ARG A 127 26.20 -3.81 0.77
N SER A 128 25.28 -3.88 1.73
CA SER A 128 25.59 -3.77 3.16
C SER A 128 26.43 -4.95 3.67
N ASP A 129 26.18 -6.16 3.16
CA ASP A 129 26.97 -7.35 3.49
C ASP A 129 28.38 -7.28 2.88
N ILE A 130 28.51 -6.78 1.65
CA ILE A 130 29.82 -6.53 1.01
C ILE A 130 30.60 -5.47 1.80
N ALA A 131 29.95 -4.36 2.19
CA ALA A 131 30.58 -3.32 2.99
C ALA A 131 31.11 -3.87 4.32
N ARG A 132 30.30 -4.65 5.05
CA ARG A 132 30.74 -5.32 6.29
C ARG A 132 31.95 -6.23 6.09
N ARG A 133 31.96 -7.05 5.04
CA ARG A 133 33.11 -7.93 4.72
C ARG A 133 34.38 -7.15 4.38
N LEU A 134 34.25 -6.00 3.73
CA LEU A 134 35.39 -5.13 3.45
C LEU A 134 35.89 -4.47 4.74
N GLU A 135 34.97 -3.97 5.58
CA GLU A 135 35.29 -3.45 6.90
C GLU A 135 36.05 -4.48 7.74
N ASP A 136 35.68 -5.76 7.73
CA ASP A 136 36.35 -6.84 8.47
C ASP A 136 37.82 -7.06 8.05
N ARG A 137 38.20 -6.67 6.83
CA ARG A 137 39.56 -6.81 6.27
C ARG A 137 40.43 -5.56 6.44
N LEU A 138 39.87 -4.46 6.92
CA LEU A 138 40.62 -3.23 7.16
C LEU A 138 41.35 -3.30 8.51
N ASP A 139 42.57 -2.77 8.53
CA ASP A 139 43.30 -2.57 9.76
C ASP A 139 42.56 -1.55 10.66
N PRO A 140 42.79 -1.58 11.99
CA PRO A 140 42.07 -0.72 12.93
C PRO A 140 42.19 0.78 12.65
N GLU A 141 43.32 1.23 12.10
CA GLU A 141 43.59 2.64 11.82
C GLU A 141 42.78 3.13 10.61
N THR A 142 42.75 2.35 9.54
CA THR A 142 41.95 2.66 8.35
C THR A 142 40.46 2.63 8.66
N ARG A 143 40.00 1.67 9.48
CA ARG A 143 38.59 1.59 9.92
C ARG A 143 38.18 2.84 10.68
N ASP A 144 38.99 3.26 11.65
CA ASP A 144 38.70 4.44 12.48
C ASP A 144 38.70 5.74 11.65
N ARG A 145 39.59 5.84 10.65
CA ARG A 145 39.61 6.96 9.71
C ARG A 145 38.33 7.05 8.86
N LEU A 146 37.83 5.92 8.36
CA LEU A 146 36.58 5.88 7.59
C LEU A 146 35.36 6.21 8.46
N ASP A 147 35.37 5.77 9.71
CA ASP A 147 34.28 6.01 10.66
C ASP A 147 34.18 7.49 11.04
N ARG A 148 35.33 8.17 11.18
CA ARG A 148 35.40 9.64 11.33
C ARG A 148 34.84 10.38 10.12
N MET A 149 35.18 9.94 8.90
CA MET A 149 34.60 10.50 7.67
C MET A 149 33.08 10.29 7.59
N ARG A 150 32.58 9.12 8.02
CA ARG A 150 31.13 8.82 8.07
C ARG A 150 30.38 9.74 9.05
N ARG A 151 31.02 10.12 10.16
CA ARG A 151 30.46 11.05 11.17
C ARG A 151 30.60 12.53 10.79
N GLY A 152 31.25 12.84 9.65
CA GLY A 152 31.47 14.21 9.19
C GLY A 152 32.64 14.92 9.88
N GLU A 153 33.53 14.18 10.55
CA GLU A 153 34.73 14.73 11.19
C GLU A 153 35.86 14.85 10.14
N SER A 154 36.48 16.02 10.07
CA SER A 154 37.60 16.24 9.13
C SER A 154 38.87 15.52 9.62
N PRO A 155 39.62 14.83 8.74
CA PRO A 155 40.85 14.17 9.16
C PRO A 155 41.87 15.22 9.62
N GLN A 156 42.38 15.08 10.85
CA GLN A 156 43.51 15.88 11.31
C GLN A 156 44.74 15.56 10.45
N LYS A 157 45.39 16.62 9.96
CA LYS A 157 46.61 16.59 9.17
C LYS A 157 47.76 15.94 9.92
#